data_AF-A0A955GG12-F1
#
_entry.id   AF-A0A955GG12-F1
#
_cell.length_a   1.000
_cell.length_b   1.000
_cell.length_c   1.000
_cell.angle_alpha   90.00
_cell.angle_beta   90.00
_cell.angle_gamma   90.00
#
_symmetry.space_group_name_H-M   'P 1'
#
loop_
_entity.id
_entity.type
_entity.pdbx_description
1 polymer ?
#
loop_
_entity_poly.entity_id
_entity_poly.type
_entity_poly.pdbx_seq_one_letter_code
_entity_poly.pdbx_strand_id
1 'polypeptide(L)'
;MSKNIYTPGVVSVKDHSDNSATLTIEPLHTGYGMTLGNSFRRVLLSSIAGAAVTAFRIEGGTHEFTTVTGVKEDVVDIMLA
;
A
#
# COMPACT_ATOMS: atom_id res chain seq x y z
N MET A 1 -35.31 -20.89 12.17
CA MET A 1 -34.67 -20.45 10.91
C MET A 1 -33.29 -21.08 10.82
N SER A 2 -33.09 -21.99 9.87
CA SER A 2 -31.76 -22.57 9.59
C SER A 2 -30.82 -21.44 9.16
N LYS A 3 -29.80 -21.15 9.97
CA LYS A 3 -28.75 -20.18 9.62
C LYS A 3 -27.81 -20.90 8.64
N ASN A 4 -28.16 -20.91 7.36
CA ASN A 4 -27.26 -21.44 6.34
C ASN A 4 -26.02 -20.54 6.29
N ILE A 5 -24.87 -21.13 6.61
CA ILE A 5 -23.59 -20.45 6.53
C ILE A 5 -23.12 -20.59 5.08
N TYR A 6 -23.18 -19.51 4.31
CA TYR A 6 -22.59 -19.47 2.98
C TYR A 6 -21.06 -19.45 3.09
N THR A 7 -20.39 -20.28 2.30
CA THR A 7 -18.94 -20.19 2.13
C THR A 7 -18.63 -18.99 1.24
N PRO A 8 -17.90 -17.97 1.72
CA PRO A 8 -17.59 -16.81 0.90
C PRO A 8 -16.60 -17.20 -0.20
N GLY A 9 -16.87 -16.73 -1.42
CA GLY A 9 -15.97 -16.87 -2.57
C GLY A 9 -15.45 -15.51 -3.03
N VAL A 10 -14.29 -15.49 -3.68
CA VAL A 10 -13.88 -14.35 -4.50
C VAL A 10 -14.67 -14.45 -5.80
N VAL A 11 -15.59 -13.52 -6.00
CA VAL A 11 -16.53 -13.57 -7.13
C VAL A 11 -16.04 -12.76 -8.32
N SER A 12 -15.31 -11.67 -8.06
CA SER A 12 -14.84 -10.78 -9.11
C SER A 12 -13.52 -10.13 -8.72
N VAL A 13 -12.58 -10.09 -9.66
CA VAL A 13 -11.39 -9.25 -9.62
C VAL A 13 -11.46 -8.34 -10.83
N LYS A 14 -11.44 -7.02 -10.60
CA LYS A 14 -11.43 -5.99 -11.64
C LYS A 14 -10.10 -5.27 -11.57
N ASP A 15 -9.23 -5.54 -12.53
CA ASP A 15 -7.96 -4.83 -12.67
C ASP A 15 -8.21 -3.46 -13.33
N HIS A 16 -7.64 -2.41 -12.74
CA HIS A 16 -7.71 -1.03 -13.26
C HIS A 16 -6.40 -0.61 -13.90
N SER A 17 -5.28 -1.02 -13.32
CA SER A 17 -3.92 -0.82 -13.82
C SER A 17 -2.96 -1.84 -13.19
N ASP A 18 -1.69 -1.83 -13.58
CA ASP A 18 -0.65 -2.72 -13.04
C ASP A 18 -0.50 -2.65 -11.51
N ASN A 19 -0.95 -1.53 -10.89
CA ASN A 19 -0.82 -1.29 -9.45
C ASN A 19 -2.18 -1.08 -8.75
N SER A 20 -3.30 -1.33 -9.43
CA SER A 20 -4.64 -1.08 -8.87
C SER A 20 -5.65 -2.13 -9.32
N ALA A 21 -6.33 -2.75 -8.35
CA ALA A 21 -7.38 -3.72 -8.59
C ALA A 21 -8.49 -3.63 -7.52
N THR A 22 -9.70 -4.05 -7.87
CA THR A 22 -10.84 -4.19 -6.95
C THR A 22 -11.28 -5.64 -6.86
N LEU A 23 -11.29 -6.17 -5.64
CA LEU A 23 -11.73 -7.53 -5.34
C LEU A 23 -13.12 -7.50 -4.68
N THR A 24 -14.04 -8.31 -5.17
CA THR A 24 -15.40 -8.48 -4.64
C THR A 24 -15.55 -9.87 -4.02
N ILE A 25 -15.89 -9.92 -2.74
CA ILE A 25 -16.08 -11.15 -1.96
C ILE A 25 -17.52 -11.20 -1.48
N GLU A 26 -18.24 -12.24 -1.89
CA GLU A 26 -19.65 -12.46 -1.55
C GLU A 26 -20.03 -13.95 -1.70
N PRO A 27 -21.14 -14.40 -1.11
CA PRO A 27 -21.96 -13.70 -0.12
C PRO A 27 -21.32 -13.75 1.27
N LEU A 28 -21.56 -12.70 2.07
CA LEU A 28 -21.12 -12.60 3.46
C LEU A 28 -22.32 -12.34 4.36
N HIS A 29 -22.30 -12.91 5.57
CA HIS A 29 -23.28 -12.53 6.60
C HIS A 29 -23.05 -11.09 7.03
N THR A 30 -24.13 -10.44 7.47
CA THR A 30 -24.09 -9.08 8.00
C THR A 30 -23.01 -8.94 9.07
N GLY A 31 -22.15 -7.93 8.92
CA GLY A 31 -21.01 -7.66 9.82
C GLY A 31 -19.69 -8.32 9.42
N TYR A 32 -19.71 -9.46 8.71
CA TYR A 32 -18.48 -10.18 8.35
C TYR A 32 -17.64 -9.43 7.33
N GLY A 33 -18.27 -8.61 6.48
CA GLY A 33 -17.57 -7.71 5.57
C GLY A 33 -16.60 -6.77 6.28
N MET A 34 -17.00 -6.20 7.43
CA MET A 34 -16.13 -5.33 8.22
C MET A 34 -15.00 -6.10 8.89
N THR A 35 -15.29 -7.29 9.43
CA THR A 35 -14.29 -8.16 10.05
C THR A 35 -13.19 -8.56 9.05
N LEU A 36 -13.58 -9.03 7.86
CA LEU A 36 -12.64 -9.42 6.82
C LEU A 36 -11.93 -8.20 6.22
N GLY A 37 -12.68 -7.17 5.82
CA GLY A 37 -12.14 -5.98 5.17
C GLY A 37 -11.11 -5.24 6.04
N ASN A 38 -11.41 -5.06 7.33
CA ASN A 38 -10.45 -4.41 8.24
C ASN A 38 -9.21 -5.27 8.48
N SER A 39 -9.39 -6.59 8.60
CA SER A 39 -8.27 -7.52 8.76
C SER A 39 -7.35 -7.52 7.53
N PHE A 40 -7.92 -7.62 6.32
CA PHE A 40 -7.17 -7.51 5.08
C PHE A 40 -6.45 -6.18 4.98
N ARG A 41 -7.14 -5.05 5.20
CA ARG A 41 -6.51 -3.72 5.16
C ARG A 41 -5.29 -3.62 6.07
N ARG A 42 -5.36 -4.16 7.29
CA ARG A 42 -4.23 -4.16 8.23
C ARG A 42 -3.06 -5.00 7.70
N VAL A 43 -3.32 -6.22 7.25
CA VAL A 43 -2.28 -7.13 6.73
C VAL A 43 -1.63 -6.54 5.47
N LEU A 44 -2.43 -6.03 4.54
CA LEU A 44 -1.94 -5.42 3.30
C LEU A 44 -1.04 -4.21 3.56
N LEU A 45 -1.34 -3.40 4.58
CA LEU A 45 -0.55 -2.21 4.91
C LEU A 45 0.68 -2.50 5.77
N SER A 46 0.66 -3.54 6.60
CA SER A 46 1.71 -3.73 7.62
C SER A 46 2.56 -4.98 7.48
N SER A 47 2.09 -5.99 6.73
CA SER A 47 2.69 -7.34 6.76
C SER A 47 3.21 -7.78 5.39
N ILE A 48 2.91 -7.05 4.33
CA ILE A 48 3.49 -7.32 3.01
C ILE A 48 4.93 -6.82 3.02
N ALA A 49 5.86 -7.73 2.75
CA ALA A 49 7.26 -7.38 2.59
C ALA A 49 7.44 -6.48 1.36
N GLY A 50 8.22 -5.41 1.54
CA GLY A 50 8.61 -4.50 0.48
C GLY A 50 10.05 -4.06 0.64
N ALA A 51 10.51 -3.21 -0.26
CA ALA A 51 11.82 -2.57 -0.18
C ALA A 51 11.65 -1.07 -0.44
N ALA A 52 12.46 -0.27 0.24
CA ALA A 52 12.52 1.18 0.08
C ALA A 52 13.96 1.65 0.29
N VAL A 53 14.28 2.84 -0.24
CA VAL A 53 15.56 3.50 0.03
C VAL A 53 15.59 3.91 1.51
N THR A 54 16.61 3.48 2.24
CA THR A 54 16.76 3.77 3.68
C THR A 54 17.82 4.83 3.98
N ALA A 55 18.82 4.97 3.11
CA ALA A 55 19.86 5.97 3.22
C ALA A 55 20.53 6.21 1.86
N PHE A 56 21.00 7.44 1.65
CA PHE A 56 21.87 7.80 0.53
C PHE A 56 22.90 8.83 1.00
N ARG A 57 23.96 9.03 0.22
CA ARG A 57 25.01 10.02 0.49
C ARG A 57 25.30 10.79 -0.79
N ILE A 58 25.36 12.12 -0.68
CA ILE A 58 25.73 13.02 -1.77
C ILE A 58 27.06 13.69 -1.43
N GLU A 59 27.98 13.71 -2.39
CA GLU A 59 29.24 14.42 -2.23
C GLU A 59 29.00 15.94 -2.20
N GLY A 60 29.59 16.62 -1.22
CA GLY A 60 29.36 18.06 -1.01
C GLY A 60 28.09 18.40 -0.21
N GLY A 61 27.19 17.45 0.02
CA GLY A 61 26.06 17.59 0.93
C GLY A 61 26.48 17.33 2.38
N THR A 62 26.41 18.33 3.24
CA THR A 62 26.72 18.17 4.67
C THR A 62 25.50 17.75 5.48
N HIS A 63 24.30 18.12 5.04
CA HIS A 63 23.01 17.76 5.64
C HIS A 63 21.89 17.77 4.58
N GLU A 64 20.70 17.32 4.98
CA GLU A 64 19.52 17.20 4.09
C GLU A 64 19.01 18.53 3.52
N PHE A 65 19.27 19.66 4.18
CA PHE A 65 18.87 21.00 3.70
C PHE A 65 19.92 21.71 2.82
N THR A 66 20.96 21.00 2.36
CA THR A 66 22.01 21.60 1.54
C THR A 66 21.58 21.68 0.08
N THR A 67 22.00 22.73 -0.63
CA THR A 67 21.91 22.80 -2.10
C THR A 67 23.24 22.37 -2.73
N VAL A 68 23.17 21.63 -3.84
CA VAL A 68 24.36 21.11 -4.53
C VAL A 68 24.64 21.95 -5.76
N THR A 69 25.86 22.45 -5.90
CA THR A 69 26.23 23.26 -7.07
C THR A 69 26.09 22.44 -8.36
N GLY A 70 25.32 22.98 -9.32
CA GLY A 70 25.03 22.31 -10.59
C GLY A 70 23.81 21.40 -10.59
N VAL A 71 23.13 21.25 -9.44
CA VAL A 71 21.83 20.57 -9.32
C VAL A 71 20.74 21.61 -9.13
N LYS A 72 19.60 21.43 -9.81
CA LYS A 72 18.48 22.37 -9.75
C LYS A 72 17.65 22.17 -8.49
N GLU A 73 17.40 20.92 -8.15
CA GLU A 73 16.68 20.47 -6.97
C GLU A 73 17.56 20.56 -5.71
N ASP A 74 16.95 20.78 -4.55
CA ASP A 74 17.65 20.64 -3.27
C ASP A 74 17.68 19.17 -2.79
N VAL A 75 18.45 18.89 -1.74
CA VAL A 75 18.61 17.50 -1.25
C VAL A 75 17.31 16.93 -0.66
N VAL A 76 16.38 17.78 -0.17
CA VAL A 76 15.08 17.34 0.33
C VAL A 76 14.19 16.92 -0.84
N ASP A 77 14.16 17.71 -1.91
CA ASP A 77 13.44 17.39 -3.14
C ASP A 77 13.93 16.07 -3.75
N ILE A 78 15.25 15.85 -3.77
CA ILE A 78 15.86 14.59 -4.25
C ILE A 78 15.44 13.41 -3.37
N MET A 79 15.29 13.60 -2.05
CA MET A 79 14.89 12.54 -1.13
C MET A 79 13.42 12.11 -1.29
N LEU A 80 12.55 13.03 -1.70
CA LEU A 80 11.11 12.81 -1.84
C LEU A 80 10.66 12.36 -3.23
N ALA A 81 11.51 12.57 -4.24
CA ALA A 81 11.27 12.17 -5.63
C ALA A 81 11.34 10.64 -5.82
#